data_AF-A0A1J3IT67-F1
#
_entry.id   AF-A0A1J3IT67-F1
#
_cell.length_a   1.000
_cell.length_b   1.000
_cell.length_c   1.000
_cell.angle_alpha   90.00
_cell.angle_beta   90.00
_cell.angle_gamma   90.00
#
_symmetry.space_group_name_H-M   'P 1'
#
loop_
_entity.id
_entity.type
_entity.pdbx_description
1 polymer ?
#
loop_
_entity_poly.entity_id
_entity_poly.type
_entity_poly.pdbx_seq_one_letter_code
_entity_poly.pdbx_strand_id
1 'polypeptide(L)'
;RTNIMSFTSYLQASRLTVIGAKSPVDRRRKALERVNKELSRGNYESALSLVKQLKGKHGVLSAFGSAKLLPKKLPVLEKLDRPELVSLIDSVSRSIESVSSEEISVRIFKEDETKTSPEEDWFSIVQHESGHFLVGYLLGVLPRHYEIPKLEDIRQNVSSVTGRVEFVGFEFLKEVGAANQFMQDDVDSRTNLSGTKGNISSKTLNNFSCVILGGMVTEQILFGYSQGFYSDVDKLNNVLRWRGFTEIEKEDHIRWVASNTVSLLHTHSEARVSLAEAMSKTKPIDACIEAIESAISRKQM
;
A
#
# COMPACT_ATOMS: atom_id res chain seq x y z
N ARG A 1 22.46 28.23 62.40
CA ARG A 1 21.63 28.29 61.18
C ARG A 1 22.54 28.65 60.02
N THR A 2 22.96 27.64 59.28
CA THR A 2 23.84 27.70 58.11
C THR A 2 23.43 26.55 57.20
N ASN A 3 23.09 26.86 55.94
CA ASN A 3 23.30 26.08 54.70
C ASN A 3 22.37 26.63 53.61
N ILE A 4 22.87 27.34 52.60
CA ILE A 4 23.60 26.95 51.37
C ILE A 4 22.63 26.88 50.17
N MET A 5 23.09 27.52 49.09
CA MET A 5 22.47 27.84 47.79
C MET A 5 22.05 26.63 46.93
N SER A 6 21.15 26.88 45.96
CA SER A 6 21.35 26.56 44.53
C SER A 6 20.14 27.07 43.72
N PHE A 7 20.26 28.14 42.93
CA PHE A 7 20.67 28.22 41.51
C PHE A 7 19.71 27.58 40.49
N THR A 8 19.46 28.35 39.43
CA THR A 8 18.93 28.02 38.08
C THR A 8 17.41 28.13 37.81
N SER A 9 17.02 29.37 37.52
CA SER A 9 16.44 29.83 36.24
C SER A 9 15.38 28.96 35.54
N TYR A 10 14.14 29.46 35.62
CA TYR A 10 13.09 29.29 34.63
C TYR A 10 13.57 29.72 33.24
N LEU A 11 13.97 28.76 32.40
CA LEU A 11 14.00 28.95 30.95
C LEU A 11 12.67 28.47 30.37
N GLN A 12 11.71 29.39 30.35
CA GLN A 12 10.56 29.31 29.47
C GLN A 12 11.11 29.37 28.04
N ALA A 13 11.09 28.23 27.34
CA ALA A 13 11.52 28.13 25.95
C ALA A 13 10.53 28.90 25.06
N SER A 14 10.74 30.21 24.96
CA SER A 14 10.11 31.06 23.96
C SER A 14 10.54 30.56 22.58
N ARG A 15 9.61 29.95 21.84
CA ARG A 15 9.79 29.65 20.41
C ARG A 15 10.02 30.98 19.68
N LEU A 16 11.29 31.29 19.41
CA LEU A 16 11.69 32.34 18.47
C LEU A 16 11.20 31.93 17.08
N THR A 17 10.03 32.42 16.68
CA THR A 17 9.60 32.43 15.28
C THR A 17 10.47 33.45 14.54
N VAL A 18 11.50 32.95 13.84
CA VAL A 18 12.25 33.74 12.87
C VAL A 18 11.28 34.18 11.77
N ILE A 19 10.96 35.47 11.75
CA ILE A 19 10.14 36.11 10.72
C ILE A 19 10.87 35.90 9.38
N GLY A 20 10.33 35.01 8.54
CA GLY A 20 10.89 34.62 7.24
C GLY A 20 11.26 33.14 7.08
N ALA A 21 11.33 32.36 8.16
CA ALA A 21 11.54 30.92 8.05
C ALA A 21 10.23 30.22 7.64
N LYS A 22 10.16 29.71 6.40
CA LYS A 22 9.02 28.88 5.96
C LYS A 22 8.82 27.71 6.91
N SER A 23 7.57 27.48 7.33
CA SER A 23 7.25 26.34 8.19
C SER A 23 7.73 25.03 7.55
N PRO A 24 8.08 23.99 8.32
CA PRO A 24 8.41 22.67 7.77
C PRO A 24 7.35 22.16 6.78
N VAL A 25 6.07 22.41 7.08
CA VAL A 25 4.94 22.05 6.22
C VAL A 25 4.97 22.80 4.88
N ASP A 26 5.25 24.12 4.88
CA ASP A 26 5.33 24.88 3.62
C ASP A 26 6.51 24.48 2.75
N ARG A 27 7.63 24.09 3.39
CA ARG A 27 8.79 23.52 2.68
C ARG A 27 8.45 22.18 2.07
N ARG A 28 7.74 21.31 2.80
CA ARG A 28 7.28 20.00 2.32
C ARG A 28 6.33 20.17 1.13
N ARG A 29 5.29 20.98 1.26
CA ARG A 29 4.32 21.25 0.18
C ARG A 29 4.99 21.73 -1.10
N LYS A 30 5.85 22.75 -1.02
CA LYS A 30 6.59 23.28 -2.19
C LYS A 30 7.52 22.23 -2.83
N ALA A 31 8.09 21.32 -2.03
CA ALA A 31 8.92 20.25 -2.55
C ALA A 31 8.07 19.18 -3.26
N LEU A 32 6.91 18.84 -2.71
CA LEU A 32 5.97 17.88 -3.29
C LEU A 32 5.30 18.41 -4.56
N GLU A 33 5.02 19.71 -4.67
CA GLU A 33 4.53 20.33 -5.92
C GLU A 33 5.47 20.06 -7.11
N ARG A 34 6.78 20.03 -6.87
CA ARG A 34 7.77 19.69 -7.90
C ARG A 34 7.69 18.21 -8.30
N VAL A 35 7.49 17.32 -7.33
CA VAL A 35 7.28 15.90 -7.58
C VAL A 35 6.03 15.71 -8.43
N ASN A 36 4.91 16.32 -8.05
CA ASN A 36 3.63 16.23 -8.77
C ASN A 36 3.74 16.78 -10.21
N LYS A 37 4.51 17.85 -10.41
CA LYS A 37 4.80 18.39 -11.74
C LYS A 37 5.58 17.42 -12.64
N GLU A 38 6.53 16.67 -12.09
CA GLU A 38 7.25 15.66 -12.85
C GLU A 38 6.37 14.43 -13.13
N LEU A 39 5.53 14.02 -12.17
CA LEU A 39 4.54 12.95 -12.37
C LEU A 39 3.55 13.30 -13.49
N SER A 40 3.00 14.53 -13.51
CA SER A 40 2.04 14.95 -14.54
C SER A 40 2.64 15.05 -15.95
N ARG A 41 3.96 15.16 -16.05
CA ARG A 41 4.71 15.13 -17.32
C ARG A 41 5.08 13.72 -17.77
N GLY A 42 4.81 12.69 -16.95
CA GLY A 42 5.29 11.33 -17.20
C GLY A 42 6.77 11.12 -16.89
N ASN A 43 7.44 12.09 -16.24
CA ASN A 43 8.86 12.01 -15.88
C ASN A 43 9.06 11.23 -14.57
N TYR A 44 8.65 9.96 -14.55
CA TYR A 44 8.57 9.14 -13.33
C TYR A 44 9.92 8.94 -12.62
N GLU A 45 11.01 8.75 -13.37
CA GLU A 45 12.36 8.63 -12.80
C GLU A 45 12.83 9.92 -12.12
N SER A 46 12.53 11.08 -12.73
CA SER A 46 12.83 12.39 -12.15
C SER A 46 12.01 12.63 -10.89
N ALA A 47 10.72 12.29 -10.90
CA ALA A 47 9.86 12.36 -9.72
C ALA A 47 10.39 11.47 -8.58
N LEU A 48 10.78 10.23 -8.89
CA LEU A 48 11.33 9.29 -7.90
C LEU A 48 12.68 9.78 -7.34
N SER A 49 13.54 10.34 -8.20
CA SER A 49 14.80 10.96 -7.79
C SER A 49 14.57 12.12 -6.82
N LEU A 50 13.61 13.01 -7.13
CA LEU A 50 13.21 14.09 -6.22
C LEU A 50 12.76 13.55 -4.87
N VAL A 51 11.81 12.61 -4.82
CA VAL A 51 11.32 12.05 -3.55
C VAL A 51 12.45 11.41 -2.74
N LYS A 52 13.36 10.66 -3.38
CA LYS A 52 14.56 10.10 -2.73
C LYS A 52 15.48 11.17 -2.15
N GLN A 53 15.63 12.32 -2.82
CA GLN A 53 16.41 13.45 -2.31
C GLN A 53 15.72 14.21 -1.16
N LEU A 54 14.39 14.12 -1.06
CA LEU A 54 13.62 14.71 0.03
C LEU A 54 13.59 13.81 1.27
N LYS A 55 13.71 12.48 1.08
CA LYS A 55 13.79 11.51 2.15
C LYS A 55 14.94 11.83 3.10
N GLY A 56 14.65 11.87 4.41
CA GLY A 56 15.65 12.10 5.45
C GLY A 56 16.08 13.57 5.62
N LYS A 57 15.60 14.49 4.77
CA LYS A 57 15.73 15.92 5.05
C LYS A 57 14.78 16.31 6.17
N HIS A 58 15.33 16.85 7.26
CA HIS A 58 14.57 17.19 8.45
C HIS A 58 13.36 18.09 8.11
N GLY A 59 12.17 17.63 8.47
CA GLY A 59 10.92 18.35 8.22
C GLY A 59 10.39 18.29 6.78
N VAL A 60 10.93 17.44 5.90
CA VAL A 60 10.43 17.24 4.53
C VAL A 60 9.76 15.89 4.39
N LEU A 61 10.45 14.79 4.03
CA LEU A 61 9.82 13.45 4.01
C LEU A 61 10.49 12.52 5.02
N SER A 62 9.68 11.99 5.93
CA SER A 62 10.08 11.09 7.01
C SER A 62 9.61 9.65 6.76
N ALA A 63 8.51 9.47 6.05
CA ALA A 63 7.83 8.17 5.93
C ALA A 63 8.08 7.45 4.60
N PHE A 64 8.47 8.17 3.54
CA PHE A 64 8.75 7.51 2.25
C PHE A 64 9.86 6.46 2.36
N GLY A 65 9.52 5.18 2.14
CA GLY A 65 10.47 4.08 2.28
C GLY A 65 11.06 3.93 3.68
N SER A 66 10.35 4.36 4.72
CA SER A 66 10.78 4.22 6.13
C SER A 66 10.51 2.82 6.67
N ALA A 67 9.53 2.12 6.11
CA ALA A 67 9.16 0.77 6.53
C ALA A 67 10.24 -0.25 6.13
N LYS A 68 10.52 -1.18 7.06
CA LYS A 68 11.37 -2.33 6.82
C LYS A 68 10.52 -3.59 6.97
N LEU A 69 10.45 -4.37 5.90
CA LEU A 69 9.78 -5.66 5.92
C LEU A 69 10.52 -6.63 6.85
N LEU A 70 9.75 -7.49 7.52
CA LEU A 70 10.23 -8.52 8.42
C LEU A 70 11.11 -9.54 7.66
N PRO A 71 12.14 -10.13 8.29
CA PRO A 71 12.89 -11.22 7.67
C PRO A 71 12.00 -12.44 7.38
N LYS A 72 12.17 -13.08 6.22
CA LYS A 72 11.39 -14.29 5.84
C LYS A 72 11.65 -15.52 6.71
N LYS A 73 12.76 -15.57 7.45
CA LYS A 73 13.23 -16.74 8.23
C LYS A 73 12.77 -16.79 9.70
N LEU A 74 11.98 -15.82 10.15
CA LEU A 74 11.48 -15.80 11.52
C LEU A 74 10.06 -16.42 11.54
N PRO A 75 9.68 -17.21 12.55
CA PRO A 75 8.26 -17.47 12.79
C PRO A 75 7.63 -16.13 13.21
N VAL A 76 7.12 -15.40 12.21
CA VAL A 76 6.61 -14.03 12.37
C VAL A 76 5.46 -13.98 13.39
N LEU A 77 4.68 -15.06 13.50
CA LEU A 77 3.55 -15.16 14.41
C LEU A 77 3.95 -15.21 15.90
N GLU A 78 5.09 -15.79 16.28
CA GLU A 78 5.41 -16.03 17.69
C GLU A 78 5.83 -14.76 18.45
N LYS A 79 6.11 -13.64 17.75
CA LYS A 79 6.51 -12.37 18.38
C LYS A 79 5.42 -11.30 18.37
N LEU A 80 4.29 -11.54 17.71
CA LEU A 80 3.14 -10.65 17.78
C LEU A 80 2.31 -11.05 19.01
N ASP A 81 2.59 -10.41 20.16
CA ASP A 81 1.79 -10.51 21.39
C ASP A 81 0.42 -9.81 21.23
N ARG A 82 -0.26 -10.08 20.11
CA ARG A 82 -1.47 -9.42 19.62
C ARG A 82 -2.34 -10.45 18.88
N PRO A 83 -3.14 -11.26 19.61
CA PRO A 83 -3.98 -12.32 19.04
C PRO A 83 -4.92 -11.83 17.93
N GLU A 84 -5.39 -10.59 18.02
CA GLU A 84 -6.24 -9.93 17.01
C GLU A 84 -5.53 -9.83 15.64
N LEU A 85 -4.23 -9.47 15.63
CA LEU A 85 -3.45 -9.37 14.39
C LEU A 85 -3.18 -10.75 13.79
N VAL A 86 -2.99 -11.76 14.64
CA VAL A 86 -2.82 -13.15 14.19
C VAL A 86 -4.08 -13.65 13.48
N SER A 87 -5.25 -13.46 14.09
CA SER A 87 -6.54 -13.81 13.49
C SER A 87 -6.76 -13.11 12.13
N LEU A 88 -6.40 -11.83 12.04
CA LEU A 88 -6.48 -11.06 10.81
C LEU A 88 -5.54 -11.61 9.71
N ILE A 89 -4.31 -11.97 10.06
CA ILE A 89 -3.35 -12.58 9.13
C ILE A 89 -3.87 -13.92 8.60
N ASP A 90 -4.43 -14.75 9.48
CA ASP A 90 -5.01 -16.04 9.10
C ASP A 90 -6.28 -15.87 8.26
N SER A 91 -7.10 -14.83 8.51
CA SER A 91 -8.24 -14.47 7.66
C SER A 91 -7.78 -14.10 6.24
N VAL A 92 -6.83 -13.17 6.13
CA VAL A 92 -6.27 -12.70 4.85
C VAL A 92 -5.67 -13.86 4.07
N SER A 93 -4.86 -14.71 4.71
CA SER A 93 -4.19 -15.84 4.05
C SER A 93 -5.21 -16.84 3.48
N ARG A 94 -6.22 -17.22 4.28
CA ARG A 94 -7.30 -18.13 3.84
C ARG A 94 -8.09 -17.58 2.65
N SER A 95 -8.42 -16.29 2.65
CA SER A 95 -9.14 -15.66 1.54
C SER A 95 -8.33 -15.62 0.23
N ILE A 96 -6.99 -15.59 0.30
CA ILE A 96 -6.13 -15.66 -0.90
C ILE A 96 -6.03 -17.09 -1.42
N GLU A 97 -5.97 -18.07 -0.51
CA GLU A 97 -5.92 -19.49 -0.83
C GLU A 97 -7.21 -20.00 -1.48
N SER A 98 -8.38 -19.53 -1.02
CA SER A 98 -9.67 -19.90 -1.64
C SER A 98 -9.72 -19.47 -3.11
N VAL A 99 -9.36 -18.22 -3.41
CA VAL A 99 -9.30 -17.71 -4.80
C VAL A 99 -8.37 -18.53 -5.70
N SER A 100 -7.31 -19.12 -5.14
CA SER A 100 -6.38 -19.98 -5.90
C SER A 100 -6.95 -21.38 -6.18
N SER A 101 -7.91 -21.84 -5.38
CA SER A 101 -8.54 -23.17 -5.49
C SER A 101 -9.78 -23.15 -6.39
N GLU A 102 -10.39 -21.98 -6.58
CA GLU A 102 -11.56 -21.80 -7.44
C GLU A 102 -11.21 -21.30 -8.86
N GLU A 103 -10.45 -22.08 -9.65
CA GLU A 103 -10.40 -21.85 -11.11
C GLU A 103 -11.74 -22.19 -11.82
N ILE A 104 -12.77 -22.69 -11.11
CA ILE A 104 -14.01 -23.22 -11.76
C ILE A 104 -15.35 -22.75 -11.15
N SER A 105 -15.42 -22.13 -9.96
CA SER A 105 -16.72 -21.89 -9.28
C SER A 105 -17.14 -20.44 -9.06
N VAL A 106 -16.30 -19.43 -9.31
CA VAL A 106 -16.64 -18.01 -9.01
C VAL A 106 -17.61 -17.39 -10.04
N ARG A 107 -17.95 -18.08 -11.14
CA ARG A 107 -19.07 -17.64 -11.99
C ARG A 107 -20.46 -17.96 -11.41
N ILE A 108 -20.58 -18.69 -10.30
CA ILE A 108 -21.88 -19.25 -9.85
C ILE A 108 -22.35 -18.79 -8.46
N PHE A 109 -21.55 -18.13 -7.62
CA PHE A 109 -22.04 -17.63 -6.32
C PHE A 109 -22.30 -16.12 -6.31
N LYS A 110 -23.33 -15.71 -7.06
CA LYS A 110 -23.98 -14.38 -6.93
C LYS A 110 -25.23 -14.42 -6.03
N GLU A 111 -25.29 -15.36 -5.10
CA GLU A 111 -26.46 -15.57 -4.25
C GLU A 111 -26.06 -15.59 -2.77
N ASP A 112 -25.55 -14.45 -2.27
CA ASP A 112 -25.96 -13.85 -0.99
C ASP A 112 -25.22 -12.49 -0.81
N GLU A 113 -25.30 -11.61 -1.82
CA GLU A 113 -24.78 -10.24 -1.67
C GLU A 113 -25.66 -9.53 -0.63
N THR A 114 -25.09 -9.32 0.55
CA THR A 114 -25.57 -8.27 1.46
C THR A 114 -25.61 -6.99 0.64
N LYS A 115 -26.81 -6.52 0.28
CA LYS A 115 -27.00 -5.29 -0.49
C LYS A 115 -26.45 -4.11 0.32
N THR A 116 -25.21 -3.75 0.05
CA THR A 116 -24.58 -2.51 0.51
C THR A 116 -25.15 -1.34 -0.29
N SER A 117 -25.18 -0.18 0.33
CA SER A 117 -25.55 1.07 -0.35
C SER A 117 -24.41 1.53 -1.27
N PRO A 118 -24.70 2.28 -2.36
CA PRO A 118 -23.66 2.85 -3.21
C PRO A 118 -22.63 3.71 -2.44
N GLU A 119 -23.05 4.33 -1.34
CA GLU A 119 -22.20 5.08 -0.44
C GLU A 119 -21.20 4.19 0.32
N GLU A 120 -21.64 3.01 0.77
CA GLU A 120 -20.79 2.00 1.41
C GLU A 120 -19.80 1.40 0.41
N ASP A 121 -20.25 1.12 -0.81
CA ASP A 121 -19.38 0.61 -1.89
C ASP A 121 -18.30 1.64 -2.24
N TRP A 122 -18.70 2.91 -2.41
CA TRP A 122 -17.77 4.00 -2.66
C TRP A 122 -16.77 4.16 -1.52
N PHE A 123 -17.25 4.11 -0.28
CA PHE A 123 -16.40 4.19 0.89
C PHE A 123 -15.41 3.03 0.93
N SER A 124 -15.85 1.81 0.63
CA SER A 124 -15.01 0.61 0.54
C SER A 124 -13.90 0.80 -0.50
N ILE A 125 -14.22 1.28 -1.71
CA ILE A 125 -13.24 1.56 -2.78
C ILE A 125 -12.20 2.59 -2.31
N VAL A 126 -12.63 3.69 -1.68
CA VAL A 126 -11.69 4.70 -1.15
C VAL A 126 -10.73 4.09 -0.13
N GLN A 127 -11.26 3.26 0.78
CA GLN A 127 -10.43 2.59 1.79
C GLN A 127 -9.46 1.61 1.13
N HIS A 128 -9.94 0.80 0.19
CA HIS A 128 -9.14 -0.15 -0.58
C HIS A 128 -7.94 0.51 -1.27
N GLU A 129 -8.19 1.53 -2.08
CA GLU A 129 -7.12 2.23 -2.81
C GLU A 129 -6.15 2.94 -1.85
N SER A 130 -6.64 3.49 -0.73
CA SER A 130 -5.78 4.09 0.28
C SER A 130 -4.80 3.08 0.90
N GLY A 131 -5.22 1.81 1.00
CA GLY A 131 -4.40 0.70 1.47
C GLY A 131 -3.19 0.44 0.56
N HIS A 132 -3.43 0.28 -0.75
CA HIS A 132 -2.34 0.16 -1.73
C HIS A 132 -1.40 1.35 -1.67
N PHE A 133 -1.96 2.56 -1.73
CA PHE A 133 -1.19 3.80 -1.78
C PHE A 133 -0.27 3.92 -0.56
N LEU A 134 -0.82 3.75 0.65
CA LEU A 134 -0.06 3.90 1.88
C LEU A 134 1.07 2.87 1.98
N VAL A 135 0.79 1.60 1.69
CA VAL A 135 1.81 0.53 1.75
C VAL A 135 2.93 0.80 0.74
N GLY A 136 2.59 1.20 -0.49
CA GLY A 136 3.60 1.53 -1.50
C GLY A 136 4.48 2.69 -1.07
N TYR A 137 3.87 3.78 -0.59
CA TYR A 137 4.59 4.94 -0.11
C TYR A 137 5.55 4.59 1.05
N LEU A 138 5.09 3.84 2.04
CA LEU A 138 5.90 3.40 3.19
C LEU A 138 7.05 2.49 2.79
N LEU A 139 6.89 1.66 1.74
CA LEU A 139 7.92 0.78 1.20
C LEU A 139 8.85 1.45 0.17
N GLY A 140 8.61 2.74 -0.12
CA GLY A 140 9.43 3.53 -1.02
C GLY A 140 9.15 3.26 -2.50
N VAL A 141 7.95 2.75 -2.81
CA VAL A 141 7.40 2.63 -4.15
C VAL A 141 6.50 3.85 -4.37
N LEU A 142 6.89 4.74 -5.28
CA LEU A 142 6.20 6.01 -5.48
C LEU A 142 4.87 5.79 -6.24
N PRO A 143 3.70 6.18 -5.66
CA PRO A 143 2.46 6.28 -6.42
C PRO A 143 2.62 7.34 -7.52
N ARG A 144 2.30 6.98 -8.76
CA ARG A 144 2.40 7.88 -9.93
C ARG A 144 1.04 8.39 -10.41
N HIS A 145 -0.02 7.65 -10.11
CA HIS A 145 -1.39 7.99 -10.46
C HIS A 145 -2.34 7.23 -9.52
N TYR A 146 -3.50 7.82 -9.24
CA TYR A 146 -4.62 7.10 -8.66
C TYR A 146 -5.92 7.69 -9.19
N GLU A 147 -6.98 6.88 -9.15
CA GLU A 147 -8.33 7.29 -9.53
C GLU A 147 -9.32 6.69 -8.54
N ILE A 148 -10.22 7.53 -8.05
CA ILE A 148 -11.38 7.14 -7.25
C ILE A 148 -12.61 7.45 -8.11
N PRO A 149 -13.50 6.46 -8.32
CA PRO A 149 -14.72 6.70 -9.07
C PRO A 149 -15.64 7.70 -8.37
N LYS A 150 -16.49 8.38 -9.14
CA LYS A 150 -17.49 9.26 -8.53
C LYS A 150 -18.62 8.43 -7.96
N LEU A 151 -19.26 8.95 -6.92
CA LEU A 151 -20.41 8.28 -6.31
C LEU A 151 -21.56 8.09 -7.30
N GLU A 152 -21.74 9.03 -8.23
CA GLU A 152 -22.74 8.94 -9.29
C GLU A 152 -22.50 7.75 -10.24
N ASP A 153 -21.24 7.43 -10.53
CA ASP A 153 -20.87 6.32 -11.41
C ASP A 153 -21.21 4.96 -10.77
N ILE A 154 -21.03 4.87 -9.44
CA ILE A 154 -21.40 3.69 -8.64
C ILE A 154 -22.92 3.54 -8.54
N ARG A 155 -23.64 4.65 -8.27
CA ARG A 155 -25.12 4.65 -8.20
C ARG A 155 -25.79 4.18 -9.49
N GLN A 156 -25.12 4.34 -10.63
CA GLN A 156 -25.62 3.86 -11.92
C GLN A 156 -25.36 2.36 -12.15
N ASN A 157 -24.85 1.63 -11.15
CA ASN A 157 -24.55 0.19 -11.19
C ASN A 157 -23.73 -0.20 -12.43
N VAL A 158 -22.81 0.67 -12.84
CA VAL A 158 -21.86 0.31 -13.89
C VAL A 158 -20.93 -0.74 -13.28
N SER A 159 -21.18 -2.01 -13.61
CA SER A 159 -20.63 -3.22 -12.98
C SER A 159 -19.11 -3.41 -13.11
N SER A 160 -18.39 -2.37 -13.50
CA SER A 160 -16.95 -2.32 -13.76
C SER A 160 -16.26 -1.10 -13.14
N VAL A 161 -16.96 -0.29 -12.35
CA VAL A 161 -16.38 0.93 -11.77
C VAL A 161 -15.55 0.58 -10.53
N THR A 162 -14.24 0.55 -10.68
CA THR A 162 -13.28 0.30 -9.59
C THR A 162 -12.36 1.49 -9.40
N GLY A 163 -11.73 1.57 -8.23
CA GLY A 163 -10.57 2.42 -8.04
C GLY A 163 -9.34 1.86 -8.74
N ARG A 164 -8.26 2.66 -8.76
CA ARG A 164 -6.93 2.19 -9.13
C ARG A 164 -5.84 3.04 -8.50
N VAL A 165 -4.72 2.41 -8.13
CA VAL A 165 -3.44 3.09 -7.84
C VAL A 165 -2.35 2.50 -8.72
N GLU A 166 -1.61 3.37 -9.40
CA GLU A 166 -0.44 2.99 -10.19
C GLU A 166 0.86 3.42 -9.49
N PHE A 167 1.91 2.63 -9.69
CA PHE A 167 3.19 2.82 -9.04
C PHE A 167 4.34 2.86 -10.05
N VAL A 168 5.34 3.69 -9.77
CA VAL A 168 6.62 3.67 -10.47
C VAL A 168 7.37 2.37 -10.15
N GLY A 169 7.84 1.65 -11.16
CA GLY A 169 8.63 0.43 -11.02
C GLY A 169 7.82 -0.87 -11.09
N PHE A 170 6.51 -0.79 -11.32
CA PHE A 170 5.62 -1.95 -11.52
C PHE A 170 5.30 -2.21 -13.00
N GLU A 171 6.06 -1.63 -13.92
CA GLU A 171 5.90 -1.81 -15.37
C GLU A 171 6.09 -3.28 -15.81
N PHE A 172 6.80 -4.09 -15.01
CA PHE A 172 6.99 -5.53 -15.22
C PHE A 172 5.67 -6.32 -15.31
N LEU A 173 4.56 -5.79 -14.78
CA LEU A 173 3.25 -6.43 -14.89
C LEU A 173 2.79 -6.60 -16.35
N LYS A 174 3.28 -5.77 -17.27
CA LYS A 174 3.05 -5.95 -18.72
C LYS A 174 3.71 -7.22 -19.24
N GLU A 175 4.92 -7.52 -18.78
CA GLU A 175 5.65 -8.73 -19.15
C GLU A 175 5.00 -9.99 -18.57
N VAL A 176 4.52 -9.90 -17.32
CA VAL A 176 3.77 -10.99 -16.66
C VAL A 176 2.49 -11.31 -17.44
N GLY A 177 1.74 -10.28 -17.84
CA GLY A 177 0.53 -10.46 -18.66
C GLY A 177 0.82 -11.11 -20.00
N ALA A 178 1.88 -10.68 -20.70
CA ALA A 178 2.30 -11.31 -21.95
C ALA A 178 2.74 -12.77 -21.74
N ALA A 179 3.54 -13.05 -20.71
CA ALA A 179 4.02 -14.40 -20.41
C ALA A 179 2.88 -15.37 -20.08
N ASN A 180 1.87 -14.93 -19.33
CA ASN A 180 0.74 -15.78 -18.96
C ASN A 180 -0.20 -16.10 -20.13
N GLN A 181 -0.30 -15.22 -21.15
CA GLN A 181 -1.04 -15.52 -22.38
C GLN A 181 -0.40 -16.70 -23.14
N PHE A 182 0.93 -16.71 -23.27
CA PHE A 182 1.65 -17.82 -23.90
C PHE A 182 1.53 -19.15 -23.13
N MET A 183 1.33 -19.11 -21.81
CA MET A 183 1.19 -20.33 -20.99
C MET A 183 -0.21 -20.94 -21.05
N GLN A 184 -1.25 -20.19 -21.44
CA GLN A 184 -2.60 -20.72 -21.60
C GLN A 184 -2.80 -21.41 -22.96
N ASP A 185 -2.02 -21.05 -23.98
CA ASP A 185 -2.13 -21.61 -25.33
C ASP A 185 -1.40 -22.96 -25.52
N ASP A 186 -0.61 -23.41 -24.54
CA ASP A 186 0.27 -24.59 -24.65
C ASP A 186 -0.14 -25.72 -23.67
N VAL A 187 -1.40 -26.15 -23.76
CA VAL A 187 -2.00 -27.19 -22.89
C VAL A 187 -1.34 -28.57 -23.06
N ASP A 188 -0.56 -28.80 -24.13
CA ASP A 188 0.01 -30.12 -24.46
C ASP A 188 1.54 -30.25 -24.26
N SER A 189 2.30 -29.20 -23.94
CA SER A 189 3.77 -29.29 -23.81
C SER A 189 4.26 -29.07 -22.38
N ARG A 190 4.26 -30.14 -21.57
CA ARG A 190 4.91 -30.20 -20.24
C ARG A 190 6.45 -30.18 -20.28
N THR A 191 7.06 -29.77 -21.38
CA THR A 191 8.52 -29.84 -21.54
C THR A 191 9.11 -28.48 -21.93
N ASN A 192 9.83 -27.89 -20.97
CA ASN A 192 10.71 -26.70 -21.05
C ASN A 192 10.14 -25.36 -20.54
N LEU A 193 9.68 -25.33 -19.29
CA LEU A 193 9.27 -24.16 -18.49
C LEU A 193 10.40 -23.16 -18.12
N SER A 194 11.49 -23.07 -18.90
CA SER A 194 12.67 -22.28 -18.54
C SER A 194 12.84 -20.97 -19.33
N GLY A 195 12.04 -20.74 -20.38
CA GLY A 195 12.30 -19.67 -21.36
C GLY A 195 11.74 -18.27 -21.01
N THR A 196 10.77 -18.17 -20.10
CA THR A 196 10.00 -16.93 -19.86
C THR A 196 9.97 -16.47 -18.40
N LYS A 197 10.82 -17.05 -17.54
CA LYS A 197 10.98 -16.60 -16.15
C LYS A 197 11.60 -15.21 -16.15
N GLY A 198 10.77 -14.17 -16.11
CA GLY A 198 11.34 -12.82 -16.09
C GLY A 198 11.95 -12.48 -14.74
N ASN A 199 12.86 -11.52 -14.81
CA ASN A 199 13.80 -11.25 -13.75
C ASN A 199 13.45 -9.93 -13.04
N ILE A 200 12.76 -10.02 -11.91
CA ILE A 200 12.63 -8.91 -10.98
C ILE A 200 13.45 -9.19 -9.71
N SER A 201 13.97 -8.12 -9.10
CA SER A 201 14.70 -8.24 -7.84
C SER A 201 13.77 -8.77 -6.74
N SER A 202 14.31 -9.50 -5.76
CA SER A 202 13.53 -9.96 -4.59
C SER A 202 12.91 -8.79 -3.82
N LYS A 203 13.58 -7.62 -3.82
CA LYS A 203 13.04 -6.39 -3.22
C LYS A 203 11.81 -5.90 -3.97
N THR A 204 11.83 -5.88 -5.30
CA THR A 204 10.69 -5.49 -6.14
C THR A 204 9.52 -6.44 -5.92
N LEU A 205 9.76 -7.76 -5.94
CA LEU A 205 8.74 -8.77 -5.68
C LEU A 205 8.10 -8.58 -4.30
N ASN A 206 8.92 -8.48 -3.26
CA ASN A 206 8.43 -8.33 -1.89
C ASN A 206 7.61 -7.05 -1.72
N ASN A 207 8.08 -5.93 -2.27
CA ASN A 207 7.36 -4.67 -2.23
C ASN A 207 6.04 -4.76 -2.99
N PHE A 208 6.05 -5.31 -4.21
CA PHE A 208 4.85 -5.54 -5.01
C PHE A 208 3.82 -6.37 -4.26
N SER A 209 4.21 -7.50 -3.69
CA SER A 209 3.28 -8.37 -2.96
C SER A 209 2.66 -7.66 -1.75
N CYS A 210 3.43 -6.85 -1.00
CA CYS A 210 2.85 -6.09 0.11
C CYS A 210 1.87 -5.01 -0.39
N VAL A 211 2.25 -4.29 -1.45
CA VAL A 211 1.40 -3.26 -2.05
C VAL A 211 0.10 -3.84 -2.56
N ILE A 212 0.14 -4.94 -3.30
CA ILE A 212 -1.04 -5.54 -3.93
C ILE A 212 -2.00 -6.14 -2.89
N LEU A 213 -1.53 -6.53 -1.69
CA LEU A 213 -2.44 -6.90 -0.60
C LEU A 213 -2.96 -5.70 0.22
N GLY A 214 -2.47 -4.49 -0.03
CA GLY A 214 -2.81 -3.30 0.76
C GLY A 214 -4.31 -3.00 0.82
N GLY A 215 -5.02 -3.14 -0.31
CA GLY A 215 -6.46 -2.92 -0.38
C GLY A 215 -7.25 -3.95 0.41
N MET A 216 -7.05 -5.24 0.11
CA MET A 216 -7.68 -6.35 0.83
C MET A 216 -7.46 -6.29 2.34
N VAL A 217 -6.22 -6.05 2.80
CA VAL A 217 -5.92 -5.97 4.22
C VAL A 217 -6.61 -4.76 4.86
N THR A 218 -6.75 -3.65 4.14
CA THR A 218 -7.49 -2.48 4.64
C THR A 218 -8.97 -2.78 4.81
N GLU A 219 -9.60 -3.44 3.84
CA GLU A 219 -11.00 -3.88 3.94
C GLU A 219 -11.18 -4.83 5.13
N GLN A 220 -10.30 -5.82 5.29
CA GLN A 220 -10.35 -6.76 6.41
C GLN A 220 -10.21 -6.07 7.78
N ILE A 221 -9.34 -5.06 7.89
CA ILE A 221 -9.19 -4.26 9.13
C ILE A 221 -10.48 -3.50 9.46
N LEU A 222 -11.23 -3.02 8.46
CA LEU A 222 -12.37 -2.12 8.67
C LEU A 222 -13.71 -2.85 8.72
N PHE A 223 -13.89 -3.88 7.90
CA PHE A 223 -15.16 -4.54 7.65
C PHE A 223 -15.15 -6.01 8.08
N GLY A 224 -13.98 -6.59 8.34
CA GLY A 224 -13.83 -8.02 8.69
C GLY A 224 -13.96 -8.98 7.50
N TYR A 225 -14.15 -8.45 6.29
CA TYR A 225 -14.17 -9.18 5.03
C TYR A 225 -13.63 -8.28 3.92
N SER A 226 -13.43 -8.84 2.72
CA SER A 226 -13.01 -8.10 1.54
C SER A 226 -13.84 -8.53 0.33
N GLN A 227 -14.29 -7.58 -0.48
CA GLN A 227 -15.14 -7.83 -1.65
C GLN A 227 -14.43 -7.53 -2.98
N GLY A 228 -13.51 -6.56 -3.00
CA GLY A 228 -12.84 -6.09 -4.22
C GLY A 228 -11.52 -6.77 -4.57
N PHE A 229 -11.06 -7.74 -3.76
CA PHE A 229 -9.66 -8.20 -3.80
C PHE A 229 -9.30 -9.19 -4.92
N TYR A 230 -10.28 -9.76 -5.63
CA TYR A 230 -10.03 -10.86 -6.58
C TYR A 230 -9.01 -10.48 -7.66
N SER A 231 -9.14 -9.28 -8.25
CA SER A 231 -8.22 -8.78 -9.29
C SER A 231 -6.77 -8.67 -8.79
N ASP A 232 -6.60 -8.32 -7.52
CA ASP A 232 -5.28 -8.13 -6.92
C ASP A 232 -4.63 -9.44 -6.52
N VAL A 233 -5.41 -10.40 -6.04
CA VAL A 233 -4.95 -11.76 -5.79
C VAL A 233 -4.59 -12.46 -7.10
N ASP A 234 -5.38 -12.29 -8.15
CA ASP A 234 -5.05 -12.83 -9.48
C ASP A 234 -3.72 -12.25 -10.00
N LYS A 235 -3.52 -10.92 -9.91
CA LYS A 235 -2.22 -10.29 -10.25
C LYS A 235 -1.08 -10.85 -9.40
N LEU A 236 -1.28 -11.05 -8.09
CA LEU A 236 -0.26 -11.63 -7.22
C LEU A 236 0.10 -13.06 -7.67
N ASN A 237 -0.90 -13.91 -7.86
CA ASN A 237 -0.73 -15.30 -8.31
C ASN A 237 -0.02 -15.38 -9.65
N ASN A 238 -0.41 -14.52 -10.59
CA ASN A 238 0.22 -14.37 -11.90
C ASN A 238 1.72 -14.06 -11.79
N VAL A 239 2.11 -13.14 -10.91
CA VAL A 239 3.52 -12.80 -10.68
C VAL A 239 4.28 -13.94 -10.00
N LEU A 240 3.69 -14.62 -9.02
CA LEU A 240 4.34 -15.74 -8.33
C LEU A 240 4.55 -16.93 -9.26
N ARG A 241 3.55 -17.27 -10.08
CA ARG A 241 3.65 -18.27 -11.15
C ARG A 241 4.73 -17.92 -12.16
N TRP A 242 4.75 -16.67 -12.63
CA TRP A 242 5.80 -16.19 -13.55
C TRP A 242 7.21 -16.25 -12.94
N ARG A 243 7.32 -16.14 -11.61
CA ARG A 243 8.58 -16.34 -10.88
C ARG A 243 8.90 -17.82 -10.58
N GLY A 244 8.00 -18.73 -10.92
CA GLY A 244 8.16 -20.17 -10.72
C GLY A 244 8.14 -20.57 -9.25
N PHE A 245 7.32 -19.92 -8.43
CA PHE A 245 7.06 -20.35 -7.06
C PHE A 245 6.30 -21.68 -7.09
N THR A 246 6.68 -22.60 -6.21
CA THR A 246 5.87 -23.77 -5.84
C THR A 246 4.70 -23.34 -4.95
N GLU A 247 3.68 -24.19 -4.79
CA GLU A 247 2.55 -23.86 -3.90
C GLU A 247 2.99 -23.65 -2.44
N ILE A 248 3.93 -24.45 -1.94
CA ILE A 248 4.48 -24.28 -0.58
C ILE A 248 5.21 -22.93 -0.44
N GLU A 249 6.05 -22.56 -1.42
CA GLU A 249 6.73 -21.25 -1.40
C GLU A 249 5.74 -20.09 -1.51
N LYS A 250 4.63 -20.29 -2.23
CA LYS A 250 3.56 -19.32 -2.38
C LYS A 250 2.79 -19.14 -1.08
N GLU A 251 2.41 -20.21 -0.38
CA GLU A 251 1.76 -20.15 0.93
C GLU A 251 2.63 -19.41 1.96
N ASP A 252 3.91 -19.80 2.07
CA ASP A 252 4.87 -19.13 2.97
C ASP A 252 5.04 -17.65 2.61
N HIS A 253 5.10 -17.33 1.32
CA HIS A 253 5.22 -15.95 0.87
C HIS A 253 3.95 -15.15 1.15
N ILE A 254 2.76 -15.70 0.91
CA ILE A 254 1.48 -15.04 1.20
C ILE A 254 1.36 -14.74 2.69
N ARG A 255 1.62 -15.72 3.57
CA ARG A 255 1.57 -15.53 5.02
C ARG A 255 2.56 -14.46 5.48
N TRP A 256 3.77 -14.45 4.93
CA TRP A 256 4.78 -13.42 5.20
C TRP A 256 4.35 -12.03 4.72
N VAL A 257 3.78 -11.93 3.53
CA VAL A 257 3.27 -10.66 2.98
C VAL A 257 2.11 -10.15 3.82
N ALA A 258 1.11 -10.98 4.12
CA ALA A 258 -0.04 -10.63 4.95
C ALA A 258 0.40 -10.07 6.31
N SER A 259 1.37 -10.74 6.95
CA SER A 259 1.94 -10.28 8.23
C SER A 259 2.54 -8.87 8.16
N ASN A 260 3.32 -8.60 7.11
CA ASN A 260 3.93 -7.29 6.92
C ASN A 260 2.88 -6.22 6.61
N THR A 261 1.96 -6.50 5.70
CA THR A 261 0.92 -5.55 5.27
C THR A 261 -0.01 -5.20 6.42
N VAL A 262 -0.46 -6.19 7.20
CA VAL A 262 -1.26 -5.99 8.43
C VAL A 262 -0.50 -5.11 9.42
N SER A 263 0.77 -5.42 9.70
CA SER A 263 1.58 -4.64 10.63
C SER A 263 1.73 -3.17 10.20
N LEU A 264 1.96 -2.93 8.89
CA LEU A 264 2.09 -1.57 8.35
C LEU A 264 0.80 -0.78 8.45
N LEU A 265 -0.31 -1.33 7.98
CA LEU A 265 -1.61 -0.65 7.95
C LEU A 265 -2.18 -0.42 9.35
N HIS A 266 -1.94 -1.34 10.28
CA HIS A 266 -2.32 -1.18 11.67
C HIS A 266 -1.46 -0.11 12.37
N THR A 267 -0.13 -0.14 12.19
CA THR A 267 0.79 0.84 12.78
C THR A 267 0.51 2.27 12.31
N HIS A 268 0.13 2.43 11.05
CA HIS A 268 -0.07 3.71 10.39
C HIS A 268 -1.56 4.05 10.15
N SER A 269 -2.45 3.61 11.03
CA SER A 269 -3.91 3.80 10.92
C SER A 269 -4.33 5.27 10.73
N GLU A 270 -3.76 6.21 11.49
CA GLU A 270 -4.06 7.64 11.34
C GLU A 270 -3.65 8.21 9.97
N ALA A 271 -2.52 7.73 9.44
CA ALA A 271 -2.05 8.12 8.11
C ALA A 271 -2.97 7.56 7.02
N ARG A 272 -3.47 6.33 7.20
CA ARG A 272 -4.47 5.72 6.32
C ARG A 272 -5.76 6.54 6.30
N VAL A 273 -6.28 6.92 7.47
CA VAL A 273 -7.50 7.75 7.56
C VAL A 273 -7.29 9.11 6.89
N SER A 274 -6.17 9.78 7.17
CA SER A 274 -5.86 11.09 6.56
C SER A 274 -5.68 10.99 5.04
N LEU A 275 -5.09 9.90 4.56
CA LEU A 275 -4.92 9.61 3.14
C LEU A 275 -6.25 9.34 2.45
N ALA A 276 -7.09 8.46 3.03
CA ALA A 276 -8.42 8.16 2.52
C ALA A 276 -9.28 9.43 2.40
N GLU A 277 -9.21 10.34 3.38
CA GLU A 277 -9.90 11.64 3.32
C GLU A 277 -9.37 12.54 2.18
N ALA A 278 -8.07 12.51 1.90
CA ALA A 278 -7.50 13.26 0.78
C ALA A 278 -7.93 12.65 -0.57
N MET A 279 -7.91 11.32 -0.69
CA MET A 279 -8.28 10.59 -1.90
C MET A 279 -9.77 10.72 -2.22
N SER A 280 -10.64 10.69 -1.20
CA SER A 280 -12.08 10.87 -1.35
C SER A 280 -12.45 12.25 -1.92
N LYS A 281 -11.58 13.24 -1.71
CA LYS A 281 -11.68 14.61 -2.25
C LYS A 281 -10.89 14.80 -3.55
N THR A 282 -10.47 13.71 -4.21
CA THR A 282 -9.70 13.69 -5.46
C THR A 282 -8.48 14.63 -5.45
N LYS A 283 -7.80 14.73 -4.30
CA LYS A 283 -6.64 15.61 -4.15
C LYS A 283 -5.44 15.12 -4.97
N PRO A 284 -4.60 16.01 -5.51
CA PRO A 284 -3.39 15.57 -6.23
C PRO A 284 -2.43 14.77 -5.32
N ILE A 285 -1.53 13.99 -5.93
CA ILE A 285 -0.63 13.05 -5.23
C ILE A 285 0.22 13.74 -4.16
N ASP A 286 0.69 14.96 -4.43
CA ASP A 286 1.43 15.77 -3.45
C ASP A 286 0.62 16.05 -2.18
N ALA A 287 -0.67 16.37 -2.30
CA ALA A 287 -1.55 16.57 -1.16
C ALA A 287 -1.85 15.26 -0.41
N CYS A 288 -1.97 14.13 -1.11
CA CYS A 288 -2.08 12.81 -0.48
C CYS A 288 -0.82 12.46 0.32
N ILE A 289 0.37 12.69 -0.24
CA ILE A 289 1.66 12.48 0.45
C ILE A 289 1.79 13.42 1.66
N GLU A 290 1.39 14.69 1.53
CA GLU A 290 1.37 15.64 2.65
C GLU A 290 0.47 15.14 3.78
N ALA A 291 -0.70 14.58 3.47
CA ALA A 291 -1.61 14.03 4.47
C ALA A 291 -0.97 12.88 5.27
N ILE A 292 -0.27 11.96 4.58
CA ILE A 292 0.48 10.86 5.20
C ILE A 292 1.58 11.42 6.12
N GLU A 293 2.44 12.29 5.60
CA GLU A 293 3.59 12.82 6.34
C GLU A 293 3.16 13.68 7.53
N SER A 294 2.09 14.46 7.38
CA SER A 294 1.50 15.24 8.47
C SER A 294 0.91 14.36 9.57
N ALA A 295 0.20 13.29 9.22
CA ALA A 295 -0.33 12.33 10.19
C ALA A 295 0.78 11.62 10.98
N ILE A 296 1.81 11.14 10.28
CA ILE A 296 2.95 10.47 10.92
C ILE A 296 3.75 11.43 11.79
N SER A 297 3.92 12.69 11.36
CA SER A 297 4.61 13.70 12.16
C SER A 297 3.87 14.02 13.47
N ARG A 298 2.53 14.04 13.46
CA ARG A 298 1.73 14.28 14.68
C ARG A 298 1.85 13.16 15.71
N LYS A 299 1.89 11.90 15.26
CA LYS A 299 2.05 10.72 16.13
C LYS A 299 3.42 10.64 16.81
N GLN A 300 4.44 11.31 16.26
CA GLN A 300 5.80 11.34 16.80
C GLN A 300 6.06 12.50 17.79
N MET A 301 5.11 13.45 17.92
CA MET A 301 5.17 14.56 18.88
C MET A 301 4.54 14.16 20.21
#